data_AF-A0A3G6M6Q1-F1
#
_entry.id   AF-A0A3G6M6Q1-F1
#
_cell.length_a   1.000
_cell.length_b   1.000
_cell.length_c   1.000
_cell.angle_alpha   90.00
_cell.angle_beta   90.00
_cell.angle_gamma   90.00
#
_symmetry.space_group_name_H-M   'P 1'
#
loop_
_entity.id
_entity.type
_entity.pdbx_description
1 polymer ?
#
loop_
_entity_poly.entity_id
_entity_poly.type
_entity_poly.pdbx_seq_one_letter_code
_entity_poly.pdbx_strand_id
1 'polypeptide(L)' 'MFNWLSLVTGLFYIVLGIVVIVYKFFFTILEPAIAYAMGAVLILYGVFRIYRAVSRIKDSGNEK' A
#
# COMPACT_ATOMS: atom_id res chain seq x y z
N MET A 1 -2.89 -10.69 17.67
CA MET A 1 -2.89 -11.54 16.45
C MET A 1 -2.20 -10.77 15.34
N PHE A 2 -1.18 -11.37 14.74
CA PHE A 2 -0.11 -10.72 13.97
C PHE A 2 -0.54 -9.57 13.04
N ASN A 3 -0.04 -8.38 13.36
CA ASN A 3 -0.08 -7.19 12.48
C ASN A 3 0.79 -7.37 11.22
N TRP A 4 1.50 -8.49 11.11
CA TRP A 4 2.31 -8.91 9.96
C TRP A 4 1.46 -9.04 8.69
N LEU A 5 0.23 -9.55 8.79
CA LEU A 5 -0.66 -9.69 7.64
C LEU A 5 -1.05 -8.31 7.08
N SER A 6 -1.23 -7.32 7.95
CA SER A 6 -1.52 -5.93 7.55
C SER A 6 -0.32 -5.26 6.89
N LEU A 7 0.89 -5.58 7.34
CA LEU A 7 2.15 -5.04 6.80
C LEU A 7 2.47 -5.66 5.43
N VAL A 8 2.40 -6.99 5.31
CA VAL A 8 2.58 -7.71 4.04
C VAL A 8 1.53 -7.29 3.03
N THR A 9 0.25 -7.23 3.41
CA THR A 9 -0.79 -6.75 2.48
C THR A 9 -0.56 -5.28 2.08
N GLY A 10 -0.10 -4.41 2.99
CA GLY A 10 0.31 -3.05 2.66
C GLY A 10 1.42 -3.00 1.62
N LEU A 11 2.42 -3.88 1.72
CA LEU A 11 3.48 -4.02 0.72
C LEU A 11 2.91 -4.49 -0.63
N PHE A 12 2.00 -5.46 -0.64
CA PHE A 12 1.30 -5.91 -1.86
C PHE A 12 0.51 -4.77 -2.52
N TYR A 13 -0.16 -3.90 -1.75
CA TYR A 13 -0.87 -2.73 -2.28
C TYR A 13 0.07 -1.74 -2.97
N ILE A 14 1.26 -1.51 -2.40
CA ILE A 14 2.28 -0.64 -3.02
C ILE A 14 2.80 -1.26 -4.32
N VAL A 15 3.15 -2.56 -4.30
CA VAL A 15 3.65 -3.27 -5.48
C VAL A 15 2.60 -3.27 -6.58
N LEU A 16 1.33 -3.56 -6.26
CA LEU A 16 0.23 -3.46 -7.23
C LEU A 16 0.10 -2.04 -7.78
N GLY A 17 0.14 -1.00 -6.93
CA GLY A 17 0.09 0.38 -7.40
C GLY A 17 1.22 0.74 -8.36
N ILE A 18 2.44 0.24 -8.12
CA ILE A 18 3.59 0.44 -9.02
C ILE A 18 3.36 -0.26 -10.36
N VAL A 19 2.93 -1.53 -10.35
CA VAL A 19 2.62 -2.30 -11.56
C VAL A 19 1.58 -1.57 -12.42
N VAL A 20 0.57 -0.99 -11.78
CA VAL A 20 -0.52 -0.29 -12.45
C VAL A 20 -0.05 1.00 -13.12
N ILE A 21 0.88 1.72 -12.50
CA ILE A 21 1.49 2.92 -13.09
C ILE A 21 2.40 2.56 -14.26
N VAL A 22 3.23 1.51 -14.10
CA VAL A 22 4.22 1.11 -15.11
C VAL A 22 3.55 0.52 -16.35
N TYR A 23 2.62 -0.41 -16.16
CA TYR A 23 1.95 -1.09 -17.27
C TYR A 23 0.70 -0.36 -17.75
N LYS A 24 0.25 0.70 -17.05
CA LYS A 24 -1.00 1.44 -17.34
C LYS A 24 -2.20 0.51 -17.52
N PHE A 25 -2.19 -0.58 -16.77
CA PHE A 25 -3.11 -1.70 -16.92
C PHE A 25 -3.50 -2.21 -15.54
N PHE A 26 -4.80 -2.35 -15.30
CA PHE A 26 -5.34 -2.93 -14.09
C PHE A 26 -6.15 -4.19 -14.44
N PHE A 27 -7.26 -3.98 -15.14
CA PHE A 27 -8.12 -5.01 -15.73
C PHE A 27 -8.53 -4.69 -17.18
N THR A 28 -8.29 -3.45 -17.61
CA THR A 28 -8.47 -2.93 -18.96
C THR A 28 -7.37 -1.91 -19.22
N ILE A 29 -7.19 -1.50 -20.48
CA ILE A 29 -6.25 -0.44 -20.86
C ILE A 29 -6.74 0.85 -20.20
N LEU A 30 -5.98 1.38 -19.25
CA LEU A 30 -6.34 2.61 -18.56
C LEU A 30 -5.68 3.80 -19.27
N GLU A 31 -6.47 4.87 -19.41
CA GLU A 31 -5.93 6.15 -19.81
C GLU A 31 -4.85 6.58 -18.80
N PRO A 32 -3.71 7.13 -19.25
CA PRO A 32 -2.57 7.44 -18.38
C PRO A 32 -2.96 8.27 -17.15
N ALA A 33 -3.86 9.24 -17.28
CA ALA A 33 -4.34 10.04 -16.14
C ALA A 33 -5.00 9.19 -15.05
N ILE A 34 -5.84 8.22 -15.46
CA ILE A 34 -6.56 7.32 -14.56
C ILE A 34 -5.58 6.31 -13.94
N ALA A 35 -4.62 5.80 -14.71
CA ALA A 35 -3.59 4.88 -14.21
C ALA A 35 -2.73 5.53 -13.12
N TYR A 36 -2.30 6.79 -13.32
CA TYR A 36 -1.56 7.53 -12.30
C TYR A 36 -2.41 7.81 -11.05
N ALA A 37 -3.67 8.23 -11.22
CA ALA A 37 -4.56 8.48 -10.09
C ALA A 37 -4.82 7.21 -9.27
N MET A 38 -5.18 6.09 -9.92
CA MET A 38 -5.44 4.82 -9.24
C MET A 38 -4.18 4.25 -8.57
N GLY A 39 -3.06 4.26 -9.28
CA GLY A 39 -1.79 3.79 -8.73
C GLY A 39 -1.34 4.63 -7.54
N ALA A 40 -1.46 5.96 -7.61
CA ALA A 40 -1.12 6.86 -6.52
C ALA A 40 -1.99 6.59 -5.28
N VAL A 41 -3.30 6.36 -5.44
CA VAL A 41 -4.21 6.03 -4.33
C VAL A 41 -3.85 4.68 -3.71
N LEU A 42 -3.53 3.66 -4.51
CA LEU A 42 -3.11 2.34 -4.02
C LEU A 42 -1.79 2.42 -3.22
N ILE A 43 -0.82 3.17 -3.73
CA ILE A 43 0.45 3.39 -3.05
C ILE A 43 0.23 4.15 -1.74
N LEU A 44 -0.52 5.26 -1.76
CA LEU A 44 -0.83 6.06 -0.56
C LEU A 44 -1.51 5.22 0.51
N TYR A 45 -2.52 4.42 0.13
CA TYR A 45 -3.22 3.54 1.05
C TYR A 45 -2.31 2.44 1.60
N GLY A 46 -1.47 1.84 0.76
CA GLY A 46 -0.49 0.84 1.17
C GLY A 46 0.52 1.40 2.18
N VAL A 47 1.04 2.60 1.94
CA VAL A 47 1.93 3.32 2.87
C VAL A 47 1.22 3.62 4.20
N PHE A 48 -0.01 4.12 4.16
CA PHE A 48 -0.79 4.40 5.37
C PHE A 48 -1.03 3.13 6.21
N ARG A 49 -1.27 2.00 5.55
CA ARG A 49 -1.45 0.70 6.21
C ARG A 49 -0.17 0.22 6.89
N ILE A 50 0.99 0.36 6.22
CA ILE A 50 2.30 0.06 6.81
C ILE A 50 2.58 0.99 7.98
N TYR A 51 2.36 2.30 7.85
CA TYR A 51 2.55 3.28 8.92
C TYR A 51 1.74 2.92 10.17
N ARG A 52 0.44 2.59 10.01
CA ARG A 52 -0.41 2.15 11.12
C ARG A 52 0.08 0.84 11.74
N ALA A 53 0.59 -0.08 10.93
CA ALA A 53 1.14 -1.33 11.43
C ALA A 53 2.41 -1.11 12.26
N VAL A 54 3.32 -0.27 11.77
CA VAL A 54 4.57 0.11 12.43
C VAL A 54 4.32 0.92 13.71
N SER A 55 3.39 1.87 13.69
CA SER A 55 3.03 2.67 14.86
C SER A 55 2.50 1.79 16.01
N ARG A 56 1.65 0.80 15.70
CA ARG A 56 1.18 -0.17 16.70
C ARG A 56 2.29 -1.06 17.27
N ILE A 57 3.31 -1.41 16.48
CA ILE A 57 4.46 -2.19 16.96
C ILE A 57 5.32 -1.33 17.90
N LYS A 58 5.46 -0.03 17.60
CA LYS A 58 6.23 0.92 18.40
C LYS A 58 5.57 1.24 19.74
N ASP A 59 4.24 1.28 19.80
CA ASP A 59 3.47 1.53 21.02
C ASP A 59 3.58 0.38 22.04
N SER A 60 3.62 -0.88 21.57
CA SER A 60 3.91 -2.05 22.42
C SER A 60 5.35 -2.12 22.95
N GLY A 61 6.22 -1.17 22.59
CA GLY A 61 7.61 -1.11 23.06
C GLY A 61 7.89 -0.05 24.13
N ASN A 62 6.89 0.74 24.54
CA ASN A 62 7.06 1.84 25.50
C ASN A 62 6.42 1.55 26.88
N GLU A 63 6.42 0.27 27.28
CA GLU A 63 6.32 -0.12 28.69
C GLU A 63 7.75 -0.33 29.25
N LYS A 64 8.50 0.76 29.45
CA LYS A 64 9.60 0.84 30.42
C LYS A 64 9.71 2.26 30.97
#